data_AF-A0A6C0IAE4-F1
#
_entry.id   AF-A0A6C0IAE4-F1
#
_cell.length_a   1.000
_cell.length_b   1.000
_cell.length_c   1.000
_cell.angle_alpha   90.00
_cell.angle_beta   90.00
_cell.angle_gamma   90.00
#
_symmetry.space_group_name_H-M   'P 1'
#
loop_
_entity.id
_entity.type
_entity.pdbx_description
1 polymer ?
#
loop_
_entity_poly.entity_id
_entity_poly.type
_entity_poly.pdbx_seq_one_letter_code
_entity_poly.pdbx_strand_id
1 'polypeptide(L)'
;MPKNEIDYSTTIIYKITCNDPNINDIYVGHTTNFVQRKHAHKASCINEKSSNYKCKLYETIRCNGGWSNWKMEIINFFNCANHYEARIKEQEYFTLLNANLNSIEPLPKPKINIKSIQILEKKEKSTFYCQTCNVYLQNFQLLEIHKNTKKHIKLCNSTNLIEKKTVKFMCEKCDFFSDNKNDLKQHLHTIKHTVTENQPISTLVNENPKFKCVCGKIYKDKSGIWRHNKKCQGIKEPIEEVLEKHSEKQSNKEEPTINEIIEILKAQVIENQELRKLMIEQYKQIMDTASKSGI
;
A
#
# COMPACT_ATOMS: atom_id res chain seq x y z
N MET A 1 -7.27 -16.71 14.19
CA MET A 1 -6.07 -16.92 13.35
C MET A 1 -5.80 -18.40 13.28
N PRO A 2 -5.33 -18.94 12.14
CA PRO A 2 -4.91 -20.33 12.05
C PRO A 2 -3.77 -20.59 13.04
N LYS A 3 -3.73 -21.80 13.59
CA LYS A 3 -2.74 -22.21 14.60
C LYS A 3 -1.35 -22.49 13.99
N ASN A 4 -1.30 -22.73 12.68
CA ASN A 4 -0.08 -23.05 11.93
C ASN A 4 0.13 -22.03 10.80
N GLU A 5 1.38 -21.88 10.35
CA GLU A 5 1.70 -21.11 9.14
C GLU A 5 0.96 -21.70 7.92
N ILE A 6 0.37 -20.82 7.11
CA ILE A 6 -0.35 -21.23 5.90
C ILE A 6 0.66 -21.28 4.76
N ASP A 7 0.78 -22.44 4.13
CA ASP A 7 1.50 -22.59 2.87
C ASP A 7 0.65 -22.06 1.69
N TYR A 8 1.18 -21.09 0.96
CA TYR A 8 0.56 -20.46 -0.21
C TYR A 8 1.05 -21.04 -1.54
N SER A 9 1.94 -22.04 -1.53
CA SER A 9 2.47 -22.69 -2.73
C SER A 9 1.39 -23.41 -3.55
N THR A 10 0.27 -23.76 -2.91
CA THR A 10 -0.90 -24.37 -3.54
C THR A 10 -2.09 -23.40 -3.60
N THR A 11 -1.84 -22.13 -3.93
CA THR A 11 -2.90 -21.12 -4.01
C THR A 11 -3.84 -21.41 -5.17
N ILE A 12 -5.14 -21.39 -4.88
CA ILE A 12 -6.23 -21.63 -5.83
C ILE A 12 -7.06 -20.36 -5.93
N ILE A 13 -7.22 -19.83 -7.13
CA ILE A 13 -8.19 -18.78 -7.43
C ILE A 13 -9.48 -19.44 -7.88
N TYR A 14 -10.60 -19.04 -7.30
CA TYR A 14 -11.92 -19.57 -7.60
C TYR A 14 -12.93 -18.46 -7.81
N LYS A 15 -14.05 -18.79 -8.46
CA LYS A 15 -15.23 -17.94 -8.55
C LYS A 15 -16.46 -18.65 -7.99
N ILE A 16 -17.45 -17.84 -7.58
CA ILE A 16 -18.79 -18.29 -7.25
C ILE A 16 -19.76 -17.56 -8.17
N THR A 17 -20.58 -18.31 -8.91
CA THR A 17 -21.55 -17.78 -9.88
C THR A 17 -22.90 -18.47 -9.72
N CYS A 18 -23.97 -17.79 -10.13
CA CYS A 18 -25.30 -18.40 -10.21
C CYS A 18 -25.37 -19.42 -11.36
N ASN A 19 -26.24 -20.41 -11.23
CA ASN A 19 -26.57 -21.33 -12.33
C ASN A 19 -27.62 -20.73 -13.28
N ASP A 20 -28.36 -19.71 -12.85
CA ASP A 20 -29.29 -18.95 -13.70
C ASP A 20 -28.50 -18.01 -14.63
N PRO A 21 -28.64 -18.15 -15.97
CA PRO A 21 -27.91 -17.31 -16.93
C PRO A 21 -28.29 -15.84 -16.90
N ASN A 22 -29.41 -15.46 -16.27
CA ASN A 22 -29.81 -14.06 -16.12
C ASN A 22 -29.04 -13.35 -14.98
N ILE A 23 -28.42 -14.12 -14.09
CA ILE A 23 -27.72 -13.60 -12.92
C ILE A 23 -26.22 -13.62 -13.21
N ASN A 24 -25.71 -12.49 -13.66
CA ASN A 24 -24.30 -12.29 -14.04
C ASN A 24 -23.42 -11.88 -12.85
N ASP A 25 -23.91 -12.04 -11.62
CA ASP A 25 -23.16 -11.72 -10.42
C ASP A 25 -22.02 -12.71 -10.18
N ILE A 26 -20.82 -12.17 -9.90
CA ILE A 26 -19.60 -12.95 -9.75
C ILE A 26 -18.89 -12.55 -8.46
N TYR A 27 -18.52 -13.54 -7.68
CA TYR A 27 -17.56 -13.42 -6.59
C TYR A 27 -16.25 -14.10 -6.96
N VAL A 28 -15.12 -13.49 -6.63
CA VAL A 28 -13.78 -14.07 -6.80
C VAL A 28 -13.10 -14.19 -5.44
N GLY A 29 -12.38 -15.27 -5.20
CA GLY A 29 -11.61 -15.45 -3.98
C GLY A 29 -10.39 -16.34 -4.18
N HIS A 30 -9.50 -16.35 -3.19
CA HIS A 30 -8.38 -17.29 -3.13
C HIS A 30 -8.44 -18.21 -1.91
N THR A 31 -7.85 -19.39 -2.03
CA THR A 31 -7.70 -20.34 -0.93
C THR A 31 -6.58 -21.33 -1.20
N THR A 32 -6.00 -21.90 -0.17
CA THR A 32 -5.04 -23.01 -0.26
C THR A 32 -5.71 -24.37 -0.07
N ASN A 33 -6.97 -24.39 0.37
CA ASN A 33 -7.78 -25.61 0.52
C ASN A 33 -9.21 -25.36 0.01
N PHE A 34 -9.46 -25.77 -1.24
CA PHE A 34 -10.73 -25.55 -1.93
C PHE A 34 -11.92 -26.23 -1.24
N VAL A 35 -11.76 -27.48 -0.79
CA VAL A 35 -12.84 -28.26 -0.16
C VAL A 35 -13.27 -27.61 1.14
N GLN A 36 -12.32 -27.26 2.00
CA GLN A 36 -12.60 -26.58 3.27
C GLN A 36 -13.24 -25.21 3.04
N ARG A 37 -12.74 -24.43 2.07
CA ARG A 37 -13.29 -23.11 1.73
C ARG A 37 -14.73 -23.22 1.21
N LYS A 38 -15.03 -24.21 0.35
CA LYS A 38 -16.37 -24.49 -0.17
C LYS A 38 -17.34 -24.84 0.96
N HIS A 39 -16.93 -25.71 1.88
CA HIS A 39 -17.72 -26.03 3.07
C HIS A 39 -17.97 -24.78 3.94
N ALA A 40 -16.94 -23.96 4.18
CA ALA A 40 -17.07 -22.74 4.97
C ALA A 40 -18.04 -21.73 4.36
N HIS A 41 -18.04 -21.56 3.03
CA HIS A 41 -19.02 -20.71 2.34
C HIS A 41 -20.44 -21.25 2.48
N LYS A 42 -20.67 -22.55 2.23
CA LYS A 42 -21.98 -23.18 2.39
C LYS A 42 -22.50 -23.02 3.83
N ALA A 43 -21.67 -23.33 4.81
CA ALA A 43 -22.03 -23.20 6.22
C ALA A 43 -22.34 -21.74 6.62
N SER A 44 -21.54 -20.78 6.15
CA SER A 44 -21.76 -19.35 6.43
C SER A 44 -22.99 -18.78 5.73
N CYS A 45 -23.37 -19.37 4.59
CA CYS A 45 -24.57 -18.99 3.87
C CYS A 45 -25.85 -19.45 4.58
N ILE A 46 -25.81 -20.60 5.27
CA ILE A 46 -26.98 -21.25 5.90
C ILE A 46 -27.11 -20.86 7.38
N ASN A 47 -26.00 -20.76 8.12
CA ASN A 47 -26.04 -20.53 9.55
C ASN A 47 -26.23 -19.04 9.88
N GLU A 48 -27.43 -18.67 10.35
CA GLU A 48 -27.78 -17.32 10.78
C GLU A 48 -26.89 -16.76 11.90
N LYS A 49 -26.30 -17.64 12.72
CA LYS A 49 -25.38 -17.24 13.80
C LYS A 49 -23.97 -16.92 13.30
N SER A 50 -23.66 -17.19 12.03
CA SER A 50 -22.35 -16.85 11.46
C SER A 50 -22.16 -15.34 11.40
N SER A 51 -20.99 -14.85 11.80
CA SER A 51 -20.64 -13.42 11.74
C SER A 51 -20.75 -12.87 10.32
N ASN A 52 -20.48 -13.70 9.32
CA ASN A 52 -20.53 -13.33 7.91
C ASN A 52 -21.90 -13.54 7.29
N TYR A 53 -22.91 -14.08 8.00
CA TYR A 53 -24.21 -14.46 7.43
C TYR A 53 -24.85 -13.32 6.62
N LYS A 54 -24.75 -12.08 7.10
CA LYS A 54 -25.32 -10.88 6.50
C LYS A 54 -24.42 -10.18 5.47
N CYS A 55 -23.34 -10.81 5.01
CA CYS A 55 -22.50 -10.19 3.99
C CYS A 55 -23.17 -10.25 2.60
N LYS A 56 -22.80 -9.29 1.73
CA LYS A 56 -23.35 -9.12 0.37
C LYS A 56 -23.41 -10.44 -0.40
N LEU A 57 -22.31 -11.20 -0.41
CA LEU A 57 -22.22 -12.49 -1.11
C LEU A 57 -23.34 -13.46 -0.69
N TYR A 58 -23.50 -13.71 0.60
CA TYR A 58 -24.45 -14.73 1.06
C TYR A 58 -25.89 -14.24 1.02
N GLU A 59 -26.12 -12.94 1.20
CA GLU A 59 -27.44 -12.34 0.97
C GLU A 59 -27.88 -12.52 -0.47
N THR A 60 -27.03 -12.17 -1.44
CA THR A 60 -27.31 -12.41 -2.86
C THR A 60 -27.53 -13.88 -3.17
N ILE A 61 -26.72 -14.79 -2.63
CA ILE A 61 -26.91 -16.23 -2.86
C ILE A 61 -28.28 -16.70 -2.37
N ARG A 62 -28.69 -16.31 -1.16
CA ARG A 62 -29.99 -16.70 -0.60
C ARG A 62 -31.17 -16.11 -1.36
N CYS A 63 -31.09 -14.85 -1.78
CA CYS A 63 -32.14 -14.20 -2.57
C CYS A 63 -32.32 -14.84 -3.96
N ASN A 64 -31.29 -15.52 -4.47
CA ASN A 64 -31.25 -16.07 -5.83
C ASN A 64 -31.17 -17.61 -5.83
N GLY A 65 -32.04 -18.28 -5.07
CA GLY A 65 -32.18 -19.74 -5.09
C GLY A 65 -31.29 -20.52 -4.12
N GLY A 66 -30.56 -19.82 -3.24
CA GLY A 66 -29.72 -20.43 -2.21
C GLY A 66 -28.50 -21.17 -2.76
N TRP A 67 -27.70 -21.77 -1.87
CA TRP A 67 -26.42 -22.38 -2.25
C TRP A 67 -26.54 -23.48 -3.32
N SER A 68 -27.69 -24.16 -3.42
CA SER A 68 -27.96 -25.17 -4.46
C SER A 68 -28.01 -24.59 -5.88
N ASN A 69 -28.41 -23.31 -6.02
CA ASN A 69 -28.48 -22.62 -7.31
C ASN A 69 -27.16 -21.91 -7.68
N TRP A 70 -26.11 -22.10 -6.88
CA TRP A 70 -24.82 -21.45 -7.08
C TRP A 70 -23.71 -22.49 -7.16
N LYS A 71 -22.71 -22.22 -8.00
CA LYS A 71 -21.55 -23.08 -8.16
C LYS A 71 -20.27 -22.35 -7.80
N MET A 72 -19.38 -23.06 -7.14
CA MET A 72 -18.01 -22.62 -6.84
C MET A 72 -17.06 -23.39 -7.76
N GLU A 73 -16.33 -22.68 -8.60
CA GLU A 73 -15.48 -23.25 -9.66
C GLU A 73 -14.04 -22.74 -9.51
N ILE A 74 -13.07 -23.62 -9.69
CA ILE A 74 -11.65 -23.25 -9.74
C ILE A 74 -11.38 -22.57 -11.07
N ILE A 75 -10.72 -21.41 -11.01
CA ILE A 75 -10.28 -20.68 -12.20
C ILE A 75 -8.85 -21.09 -12.56
N ASN A 76 -7.93 -21.02 -11.59
CA ASN A 76 -6.52 -21.30 -11.84
C ASN A 76 -5.76 -21.64 -10.55
N PHE A 77 -4.58 -22.22 -10.70
CA PHE A 77 -3.64 -22.57 -9.63
C PHE A 77 -2.39 -21.71 -9.74
N PHE A 78 -1.88 -21.25 -8.60
CA PHE A 78 -0.67 -20.44 -8.50
C PHE A 78 0.22 -20.93 -7.37
N ASN A 79 1.52 -20.92 -7.64
CA ASN A 79 2.53 -21.03 -6.61
C ASN A 79 2.85 -19.63 -6.09
N CYS A 80 2.25 -19.27 -4.96
CA CYS A 80 2.46 -17.97 -4.31
C CYS A 80 3.38 -18.15 -3.11
N ALA A 81 4.37 -17.29 -2.95
CA ALA A 81 5.28 -17.34 -1.81
C ALA A 81 4.59 -16.91 -0.50
N ASN A 82 3.53 -16.09 -0.59
CA ASN A 82 2.86 -15.52 0.56
C ASN A 82 1.43 -15.06 0.24
N HIS A 83 0.69 -14.68 1.29
CA HIS A 83 -0.67 -14.17 1.19
C HIS A 83 -0.80 -12.92 0.32
N TYR A 84 0.23 -12.06 0.27
CA TYR A 84 0.18 -10.83 -0.53
C TYR A 84 0.19 -11.14 -2.03
N GLU A 85 1.04 -12.07 -2.48
CA GLU A 85 1.03 -12.56 -3.87
C GLU A 85 -0.30 -13.24 -4.23
N ALA A 86 -0.87 -14.04 -3.32
CA ALA A 86 -2.18 -14.63 -3.53
C ALA A 86 -3.28 -13.57 -3.72
N ARG A 87 -3.22 -12.46 -2.97
CA ARG A 87 -4.13 -11.31 -3.15
C ARG A 87 -3.89 -10.54 -4.44
N ILE A 88 -2.66 -10.44 -4.93
CA ILE A 88 -2.37 -9.87 -6.25
C ILE A 88 -3.08 -10.70 -7.32
N LYS A 89 -2.95 -12.04 -7.26
CA LYS A 89 -3.65 -12.92 -8.20
C LYS A 89 -5.17 -12.83 -8.07
N GLU A 90 -5.70 -12.79 -6.85
CA GLU A 90 -7.13 -12.56 -6.63
C GLU A 90 -7.60 -11.23 -7.25
N GLN A 91 -6.81 -10.16 -7.12
CA GLN A 91 -7.10 -8.85 -7.70
C GLN A 91 -7.11 -8.88 -9.24
N GLU A 92 -6.14 -9.55 -9.87
CA GLU A 92 -6.08 -9.71 -11.32
C GLU A 92 -7.37 -10.36 -11.85
N TYR A 93 -7.84 -11.44 -11.22
CA TYR A 93 -9.07 -12.12 -11.63
C TYR A 93 -10.34 -11.37 -11.23
N PHE A 94 -10.33 -10.67 -10.09
CA PHE A 94 -11.43 -9.79 -9.69
C PHE A 94 -11.69 -8.73 -10.78
N THR A 95 -10.63 -8.11 -11.32
CA THR A 95 -10.74 -7.14 -12.41
C THR A 95 -11.06 -7.81 -13.74
N LEU A 96 -10.37 -8.90 -14.10
CA LEU A 96 -10.57 -9.60 -15.38
C LEU A 96 -12.02 -10.08 -15.57
N LEU A 97 -12.65 -10.54 -14.49
CA LEU A 97 -14.01 -11.10 -14.51
C LEU A 97 -15.08 -10.06 -14.13
N ASN A 98 -14.72 -8.80 -13.92
CA ASN A 98 -15.61 -7.74 -13.44
C ASN A 98 -16.45 -8.18 -12.22
N ALA A 99 -15.79 -8.82 -11.25
CA ALA A 99 -16.47 -9.37 -10.09
C ALA A 99 -17.14 -8.28 -9.25
N ASN A 100 -18.39 -8.51 -8.88
CA ASN A 100 -19.25 -7.48 -8.28
C ASN A 100 -19.77 -7.86 -6.89
N LEU A 101 -19.60 -9.11 -6.45
CA LEU A 101 -20.09 -9.59 -5.14
C LEU A 101 -19.07 -9.46 -4.00
N ASN A 102 -17.79 -9.24 -4.31
CA ASN A 102 -16.79 -8.95 -3.29
C ASN A 102 -17.15 -7.63 -2.60
N SER A 103 -17.38 -7.66 -1.29
CA SER A 103 -17.74 -6.46 -0.52
C SER A 103 -16.60 -5.45 -0.43
N ILE A 104 -15.37 -5.94 -0.49
CA ILE A 104 -14.14 -5.14 -0.48
C ILE A 104 -13.25 -5.73 -1.58
N GLU A 105 -12.63 -4.86 -2.35
CA GLU A 105 -11.65 -5.21 -3.36
C GLU A 105 -10.47 -5.99 -2.72
N PRO A 106 -9.92 -7.04 -3.38
CA PRO A 106 -8.81 -7.82 -2.84
C PRO A 106 -7.57 -6.99 -2.51
N LEU A 107 -7.23 -5.96 -3.29
CA LEU A 107 -6.17 -5.00 -2.99
C LEU A 107 -6.74 -3.59 -3.03
N PRO A 108 -7.48 -3.17 -1.97
CA PRO A 108 -8.12 -1.88 -1.97
C PRO A 108 -7.04 -0.80 -1.98
N LYS A 109 -7.17 0.15 -2.91
CA LYS A 109 -6.24 1.29 -2.97
C LYS A 109 -6.26 2.00 -1.61
N PRO A 110 -5.09 2.39 -1.07
CA PRO A 110 -5.04 3.16 0.16
C PRO A 110 -6.00 4.35 0.05
N LYS A 111 -6.85 4.55 1.07
CA LYS A 111 -7.71 5.73 1.13
C LYS A 111 -6.81 6.96 1.02
N ILE A 112 -6.88 7.64 -0.12
CA ILE A 112 -6.06 8.82 -0.33
C ILE A 112 -6.55 9.88 0.64
N ASN A 113 -5.73 10.22 1.63
CA ASN A 113 -6.03 11.36 2.49
C ASN A 113 -5.95 12.60 1.60
N ILE A 114 -7.07 13.27 1.35
CA ILE A 114 -7.13 14.46 0.48
C ILE A 114 -6.15 15.56 0.99
N LYS A 115 -5.81 15.55 2.29
CA LYS A 115 -4.77 16.41 2.87
C LYS A 115 -3.36 16.17 2.30
N SER A 116 -3.04 14.97 1.83
CA SER A 116 -1.75 14.65 1.20
C SER A 116 -1.71 14.90 -0.31
N ILE A 117 -2.85 14.96 -1.01
CA ILE A 117 -2.90 15.32 -2.45
C ILE A 117 -2.53 16.80 -2.66
N GLN A 118 -2.89 17.69 -1.73
CA GLN A 118 -2.54 19.11 -1.80
C GLN A 118 -1.02 19.39 -1.83
N ILE A 119 -0.17 18.39 -1.56
CA ILE A 119 1.29 18.55 -1.53
C ILE A 119 1.94 18.10 -2.86
N LEU A 120 1.24 17.33 -3.71
CA LEU A 120 1.81 16.75 -4.94
C LEU A 120 1.28 17.38 -6.25
N GLU A 121 0.22 18.18 -6.20
CA GLU A 121 0.00 19.18 -7.24
C GLU A 121 0.79 20.43 -6.88
N LYS A 122 1.88 20.72 -7.62
CA LYS A 122 2.39 22.10 -7.71
C LYS A 122 1.30 22.97 -8.36
N LYS A 123 0.29 23.38 -7.59
CA LYS A 123 -0.46 24.59 -7.88
C LYS A 123 0.42 25.73 -7.43
N GLU A 124 0.92 26.52 -8.38
CA GLU A 124 1.48 27.83 -8.08
C GLU A 124 0.47 28.57 -7.20
N LYS A 125 0.83 28.76 -5.92
CA LYS A 125 0.01 29.60 -5.04
C LYS A 125 0.10 31.00 -5.62
N SER A 126 -0.97 31.49 -6.25
CA SER A 126 -1.06 32.88 -6.67
C SER A 126 -1.05 33.76 -5.42
N THR A 127 0.13 34.28 -5.09
CA THR A 127 0.28 35.26 -4.02
C THR A 127 -0.09 36.63 -4.56
N PHE A 128 -0.98 37.33 -3.87
CA PHE A 128 -1.43 38.67 -4.23
C PHE A 128 -0.61 39.72 -3.49
N TYR A 129 -0.01 40.65 -4.21
CA TYR A 129 0.90 41.64 -3.65
C TYR A 129 0.22 42.99 -3.47
N CYS A 130 0.36 43.58 -2.28
CA CYS A 130 0.00 44.97 -2.02
C CYS A 130 1.26 45.85 -2.07
N GLN A 131 1.35 46.72 -3.09
CA GLN A 131 2.47 47.65 -3.25
C GLN A 131 2.56 48.66 -2.10
N THR A 132 1.43 49.20 -1.64
CA THR A 132 1.39 50.23 -0.60
C THR A 132 1.93 49.73 0.74
N CYS A 133 1.67 48.47 1.07
CA CYS A 133 2.06 47.89 2.35
C CYS A 133 3.23 46.90 2.23
N ASN A 134 3.72 46.65 1.01
CA ASN A 134 4.74 45.66 0.69
C ASN A 134 4.48 44.27 1.31
N VAL A 135 3.24 43.79 1.23
CA VAL A 135 2.83 42.49 1.79
C VAL A 135 2.29 41.56 0.72
N TYR A 136 2.64 40.28 0.83
CA TYR A 136 2.10 39.20 0.01
C TYR A 136 0.99 38.48 0.78
N LEU A 137 -0.15 38.32 0.12
CA LEU A 137 -1.38 37.76 0.69
C LEU A 137 -1.77 36.51 -0.08
N GLN A 138 -2.35 35.56 0.64
CA GLN A 138 -2.54 34.19 0.16
C GLN A 138 -3.72 34.04 -0.81
N ASN A 139 -4.62 35.02 -0.86
CA ASN A 139 -5.73 35.08 -1.82
C ASN A 139 -6.25 36.53 -1.96
N PHE A 140 -7.04 36.76 -3.01
CA PHE A 140 -7.60 38.07 -3.33
C PHE A 140 -8.53 38.64 -2.25
N GLN A 141 -9.33 37.80 -1.59
CA GLN A 141 -10.27 38.25 -0.55
C GLN A 141 -9.53 38.86 0.65
N LEU A 142 -8.38 38.30 1.03
CA LEU A 142 -7.51 38.87 2.06
C LEU A 142 -6.85 40.17 1.63
N LEU A 143 -6.50 40.32 0.34
CA LEU A 143 -6.03 41.60 -0.21
C LEU A 143 -7.10 42.67 -0.14
N GLU A 144 -8.35 42.33 -0.43
CA GLU A 144 -9.45 43.29 -0.41
C GLU A 144 -9.78 43.73 1.02
N ILE A 145 -9.79 42.79 1.97
CA ILE A 145 -9.92 43.11 3.40
C ILE A 145 -8.74 43.97 3.86
N HIS A 146 -7.51 43.63 3.45
CA HIS A 146 -6.31 44.40 3.76
C HIS A 146 -6.40 45.86 3.29
N LYS A 147 -6.84 46.10 2.05
CA LYS A 147 -7.02 47.45 1.48
C LYS A 147 -8.00 48.30 2.28
N ASN A 148 -9.03 47.67 2.86
CA ASN A 148 -10.04 48.35 3.66
C ASN A 148 -9.62 48.57 5.12
N THR A 149 -8.43 48.12 5.53
CA THR A 149 -7.95 48.38 6.89
C THR A 149 -7.58 49.85 7.08
N LYS A 150 -7.90 50.41 8.25
CA LYS A 150 -7.52 51.79 8.62
C LYS A 150 -6.01 52.03 8.52
N LYS A 151 -5.19 50.98 8.68
CA LYS A 151 -3.72 51.04 8.51
C LYS A 151 -3.33 51.20 7.04
N HIS A 152 -3.91 50.41 6.13
CA HIS A 152 -3.66 50.54 4.70
C HIS A 152 -4.16 51.87 4.15
N ILE A 153 -5.39 52.30 4.50
CA ILE A 153 -5.97 53.56 4.01
C ILE A 153 -5.13 54.76 4.43
N LYS A 154 -4.64 54.79 5.68
CA LYS A 154 -3.72 55.83 6.16
C LYS A 154 -2.42 55.85 5.34
N LEU A 155 -1.83 54.68 5.07
CA LEU A 155 -0.58 54.57 4.32
C LEU A 155 -0.77 54.93 2.84
N CYS A 156 -1.89 54.53 2.23
CA CYS A 156 -2.26 54.83 0.83
C CYS A 156 -2.47 56.33 0.61
N ASN A 157 -3.13 57.01 1.55
CA ASN A 157 -3.34 58.45 1.52
C ASN A 157 -2.05 59.24 1.80
N SER A 158 -1.06 58.63 2.45
CA SER A 158 0.28 59.21 2.64
C SER A 158 1.19 59.03 1.40
N THR A 159 0.93 58.06 0.52
CA THR A 159 1.78 57.74 -0.64
C THR A 159 1.43 58.48 -1.93
N ASN A 160 0.42 59.35 -1.95
CA ASN A 160 0.11 60.17 -3.14
C ASN A 160 0.89 61.50 -3.22
N LEU A 161 1.94 61.66 -2.41
CA LEU A 161 2.92 62.73 -2.54
C LEU A 161 4.33 62.14 -2.37
N ILE A 162 5.17 62.34 -3.40
CA ILE A 162 6.66 62.30 -3.40
C ILE A 162 7.33 61.01 -3.94
N GLU A 163 7.65 61.09 -5.25
CA GLU A 163 8.88 60.75 -5.99
C GLU A 163 9.63 59.40 -5.81
N LYS A 164 9.92 58.81 -6.99
CA LYS A 164 10.74 57.60 -7.26
C LYS A 164 12.04 57.54 -6.42
N LYS A 165 12.13 56.56 -5.51
CA LYS A 165 13.45 56.02 -5.08
C LYS A 165 13.83 54.83 -5.94
N THR A 166 14.89 55.00 -6.72
CA THR A 166 15.53 53.94 -7.50
C THR A 166 16.44 53.11 -6.60
N VAL A 167 16.25 51.79 -6.59
CA VAL A 167 17.10 50.84 -5.85
C VAL A 167 18.43 50.71 -6.63
N LYS A 168 19.59 50.89 -5.96
CA LYS A 168 20.89 51.07 -6.63
C LYS A 168 21.83 49.86 -6.59
N PHE A 169 21.64 48.89 -5.69
CA PHE A 169 22.60 47.80 -5.47
C PHE A 169 21.91 46.44 -5.38
N MET A 170 22.38 45.47 -6.18
CA MET A 170 21.84 44.11 -6.29
C MET A 170 22.97 43.09 -6.12
N CYS A 171 22.69 41.97 -5.44
CA CYS A 171 23.62 40.83 -5.36
C CYS A 171 23.52 39.95 -6.61
N GLU A 172 24.65 39.57 -7.19
CA GLU A 172 24.69 38.73 -8.40
C GLU A 172 24.40 37.24 -8.11
N LYS A 173 24.52 36.82 -6.86
CA LYS A 173 24.41 35.40 -6.45
C LYS A 173 23.10 35.07 -5.74
N CYS A 174 22.24 36.04 -5.46
CA CYS A 174 20.91 35.82 -4.87
C CYS A 174 19.99 37.05 -5.03
N ASP A 175 18.71 36.90 -4.70
CA ASP A 175 17.68 37.94 -4.81
C ASP A 175 17.74 39.04 -3.72
N PHE A 176 18.94 39.45 -3.30
CA PHE A 176 19.13 40.51 -2.32
C PHE A 176 19.29 41.87 -3.03
N PHE A 177 18.47 42.86 -2.63
CA PHE A 177 18.48 44.22 -3.14
C PHE A 177 18.62 45.21 -1.99
N SER A 178 19.42 46.26 -2.19
CA SER A 178 19.59 47.34 -1.23
C SER A 178 19.79 48.68 -1.95
N ASP A 179 19.33 49.76 -1.34
CA ASP A 179 19.66 51.13 -1.74
C ASP A 179 20.98 51.62 -1.12
N ASN A 180 21.57 50.82 -0.23
CA ASN A 180 22.79 51.12 0.51
C ASN A 180 23.93 50.13 0.18
N LYS A 181 25.05 50.68 -0.29
CA LYS A 181 26.25 49.91 -0.63
C LYS A 181 26.83 49.15 0.58
N ASN A 182 26.67 49.67 1.80
CA ASN A 182 27.22 49.05 2.99
C ASN A 182 26.46 47.77 3.37
N ASP A 183 25.15 47.74 3.13
CA ASP A 183 24.32 46.57 3.40
C ASP A 183 24.58 45.47 2.37
N LEU A 184 24.82 45.83 1.10
CA LEU A 184 25.30 44.87 0.10
C LEU A 184 26.67 44.30 0.48
N LYS A 185 27.58 45.12 1.02
CA LYS A 185 28.88 44.64 1.50
C LYS A 185 28.74 43.67 2.68
N GLN A 186 27.92 43.99 3.68
CA GLN A 186 27.66 43.07 4.80
C GLN A 186 27.01 41.78 4.30
N HIS A 187 26.06 41.88 3.38
CA HIS A 187 25.41 40.74 2.75
C HIS A 187 26.43 39.78 2.07
N LEU A 188 27.40 40.32 1.33
CA LEU A 188 28.48 39.53 0.71
C LEU A 188 29.43 38.88 1.73
N HIS A 189 29.48 39.40 2.97
CA HIS A 189 30.27 38.81 4.06
C HIS A 189 29.49 37.75 4.86
N THR A 190 28.20 37.53 4.56
CA THR A 190 27.42 36.48 5.21
C THR A 190 27.93 35.11 4.79
N ILE A 191 27.73 34.11 5.66
CA ILE A 191 28.13 32.71 5.46
C ILE A 191 27.64 32.17 4.10
N LYS A 192 26.49 32.64 3.60
CA LYS A 192 25.95 32.27 2.29
C LYS A 192 26.86 32.68 1.11
N HIS A 193 27.69 33.71 1.27
CA HIS A 193 28.54 34.27 0.22
C HIS A 193 30.04 34.18 0.53
N THR A 194 30.43 33.83 1.76
CA THR A 194 31.84 33.67 2.18
C THR A 194 32.35 32.24 2.19
N VAL A 195 31.48 31.22 2.19
CA VAL A 195 31.92 29.82 2.15
C VAL A 195 32.28 29.44 0.71
N THR A 196 33.56 29.18 0.48
CA THR A 196 34.11 28.62 -0.76
C THR A 196 33.77 27.12 -0.83
N GLU A 197 33.43 26.63 -2.03
CA GLU A 197 32.71 25.37 -2.34
C GLU A 197 33.30 24.02 -1.83
N ASN A 198 34.25 23.97 -0.90
CA ASN A 198 34.95 22.72 -0.56
C ASN A 198 35.00 22.33 0.93
N GLN A 199 34.02 22.68 1.78
CA GLN A 199 33.83 21.95 3.05
C GLN A 199 32.34 21.76 3.44
N PRO A 200 31.92 20.53 3.81
CA PRO A 200 30.55 20.25 4.22
C PRO A 200 30.24 20.83 5.61
N ILE A 201 29.12 21.55 5.68
CA ILE A 201 28.49 22.08 6.89
C ILE A 201 27.98 20.90 7.73
N SER A 202 28.86 20.26 8.50
CA SER A 202 28.45 19.19 9.42
C SER A 202 29.03 19.27 10.83
N THR A 203 29.76 20.33 11.16
CA THR A 203 30.43 20.43 12.47
C THR A 203 30.31 21.81 13.09
N LEU A 204 29.07 22.25 13.35
CA LEU A 204 28.77 23.20 14.45
C LEU A 204 27.33 22.94 14.93
N VAL A 205 27.08 21.76 15.52
CA VAL A 205 25.91 21.54 16.36
C VAL A 205 26.40 21.27 17.77
N ASN A 206 26.04 22.19 18.66
CA ASN A 206 26.13 22.11 20.11
C ASN A 206 25.94 20.68 20.63
N GLU A 207 26.80 20.27 21.56
CA GLU A 207 26.69 19.01 22.29
C GLU A 207 25.34 18.94 23.02
N ASN A 208 24.34 18.34 22.38
CA ASN A 208 23.06 18.05 23.02
C ASN A 208 23.22 16.86 23.98
N PRO A 209 22.59 16.91 25.18
CA PRO A 209 22.73 15.86 26.19
C PRO A 209 22.23 14.52 25.66
N LYS A 210 23.13 13.52 25.67
CA LYS A 210 22.86 12.13 25.28
C LYS A 210 21.95 11.48 26.34
N PHE A 211 20.71 11.13 25.99
CA PHE A 211 19.76 10.52 26.92
C PHE A 211 19.97 9.00 26.98
N LYS A 212 20.46 8.48 28.12
CA LYS A 212 20.76 7.06 28.32
C LYS A 212 19.62 6.36 29.10
N CYS A 213 19.16 5.21 28.61
CA CYS A 213 18.23 4.34 29.32
C CYS A 213 18.97 3.36 30.23
N VAL A 214 18.31 2.82 31.26
CA VAL A 214 18.81 1.76 32.15
C VAL A 214 19.22 0.47 31.42
N CYS A 215 18.71 0.21 30.21
CA CYS A 215 19.19 -0.89 29.36
C CYS A 215 20.52 -0.59 28.63
N GLY A 216 21.13 0.57 28.85
CA GLY A 216 22.39 0.99 28.24
C GLY A 216 22.26 1.72 26.90
N LYS A 217 21.07 1.78 26.29
CA LYS A 217 20.85 2.46 24.99
C LYS A 217 20.86 3.98 25.12
N ILE A 218 21.50 4.66 24.16
CA ILE A 218 21.67 6.12 24.11
C ILE A 218 20.85 6.72 22.97
N TYR A 219 20.14 7.81 23.25
CA TYR A 219 19.26 8.49 22.31
C TYR A 219 19.66 9.95 22.11
N LYS A 220 19.44 10.45 20.88
CA LYS A 220 19.77 11.83 20.46
C LYS A 220 18.76 12.86 20.99
N ASP A 221 17.56 12.43 21.37
CA ASP A 221 16.45 13.29 21.75
C ASP A 221 15.55 12.67 22.85
N LYS A 222 14.78 13.52 23.54
CA LYS A 222 13.83 13.11 24.59
C LYS A 222 12.70 12.23 24.04
N SER A 223 12.30 12.45 22.79
CA SER A 223 11.25 11.67 22.12
C SER A 223 11.70 10.23 21.83
N GLY A 224 12.96 10.03 21.45
CA GLY A 224 13.57 8.72 21.24
C GLY A 224 13.62 7.88 22.50
N ILE A 225 14.13 8.44 23.61
CA ILE A 225 14.16 7.74 24.90
C ILE A 225 12.75 7.48 25.45
N TRP A 226 11.79 8.37 25.24
CA TRP A 226 10.41 8.16 25.71
C TRP A 226 9.72 6.99 24.99
N ARG A 227 9.84 6.90 23.66
CA ARG A 227 9.32 5.76 22.90
C ARG A 227 9.98 4.45 23.31
N HIS A 228 11.27 4.51 23.62
CA HIS A 228 12.01 3.37 24.11
C HIS A 228 11.58 2.95 25.52
N ASN A 229 11.45 3.88 26.47
CA ASN A 229 11.05 3.60 27.85
C ASN A 229 9.66 2.93 27.93
N LYS A 230 8.76 3.20 26.97
CA LYS A 230 7.47 2.49 26.90
C LYS A 230 7.57 1.00 26.55
N LYS A 231 8.68 0.58 25.93
CA LYS A 231 8.92 -0.80 25.49
C LYS A 231 10.09 -1.46 26.20
N CYS A 232 10.87 -0.69 26.96
CA CYS A 232 12.06 -1.15 27.63
C CYS A 232 11.67 -1.82 28.95
N GLN A 233 11.71 -3.16 28.98
CA GLN A 233 11.60 -3.98 30.19
C GLN A 233 12.98 -4.03 30.88
N GLY A 234 13.38 -2.93 31.53
CA GLY A 234 14.69 -2.84 32.22
C GLY A 234 15.02 -4.10 33.04
N ILE A 235 16.29 -4.51 32.96
CA ILE A 235 16.95 -5.68 33.58
C ILE A 235 16.16 -6.32 34.73
N LYS A 236 15.60 -7.50 34.48
CA LYS A 236 15.46 -8.54 35.51
C LYS A 236 16.73 -9.38 35.43
N GLU A 237 17.49 -9.42 36.51
CA GLU A 237 18.62 -10.36 36.62
C GLU A 237 18.14 -11.81 36.59
N PRO A 238 19.02 -12.76 36.18
CA PRO A 238 18.64 -14.12 35.80
C PRO A 238 18.57 -15.03 37.03
N ILE A 239 17.56 -15.90 37.06
CA ILE A 239 17.61 -17.13 37.85
C ILE A 239 17.40 -18.29 36.87
N GLU A 240 18.43 -19.13 36.79
CA GLU A 240 18.42 -20.45 36.17
C GLU A 240 17.39 -21.35 36.87
N GLU A 241 16.62 -22.12 36.10
CA GLU A 241 16.19 -23.45 36.54
C GLU A 241 15.81 -24.35 35.34
N VAL A 242 16.75 -25.25 35.06
CA VAL A 242 16.66 -26.69 34.75
C VAL A 242 15.50 -27.24 33.88
N LEU A 243 15.94 -27.99 32.87
CA LEU A 243 15.28 -29.00 32.03
C LEU A 243 14.18 -29.83 32.69
N GLU A 244 13.18 -30.23 31.90
CA GLU A 244 12.85 -31.65 31.76
C GLU A 244 12.15 -31.99 30.44
N LYS A 245 12.63 -33.08 29.84
CA LYS A 245 12.09 -33.74 28.64
C LYS A 245 10.92 -34.62 29.07
N HIS A 246 9.88 -34.74 28.25
CA HIS A 246 9.21 -36.03 28.09
C HIS A 246 8.79 -36.26 26.63
N SER A 247 9.39 -37.30 26.07
CA SER A 247 9.03 -37.99 24.84
C SER A 247 7.90 -38.98 25.10
N GLU A 248 7.05 -39.22 24.12
CA GLU A 248 6.42 -40.53 23.93
C GLU A 248 6.10 -40.77 22.44
N LYS A 249 6.55 -41.92 21.95
CA LYS A 249 6.37 -42.48 20.59
C LYS A 249 5.19 -43.46 20.61
N GLN A 250 4.56 -43.65 19.43
CA GLN A 250 4.17 -44.94 18.78
C GLN A 250 2.98 -44.67 17.83
N SER A 251 2.73 -45.34 16.69
CA SER A 251 3.32 -46.47 15.96
C SER A 251 2.68 -46.52 14.55
N ASN A 252 3.27 -47.32 13.64
CA ASN A 252 2.64 -48.17 12.61
C ASN A 252 2.59 -47.76 11.12
N LYS A 253 3.01 -48.77 10.32
CA LYS A 253 2.78 -49.08 8.90
C LYS A 253 3.41 -48.12 7.90
N GLU A 254 4.34 -48.65 7.09
CA GLU A 254 4.90 -47.97 5.91
C GLU A 254 3.79 -47.80 4.86
N GLU A 255 2.96 -46.78 5.07
CA GLU A 255 2.24 -46.14 3.99
C GLU A 255 3.26 -45.47 3.06
N PRO A 256 3.06 -45.53 1.73
CA PRO A 256 3.94 -44.85 0.80
C PRO A 256 4.04 -43.39 1.22
N THR A 257 5.27 -42.94 1.41
CA THR A 257 5.55 -41.62 1.95
C THR A 257 4.91 -40.56 1.05
N ILE A 258 4.53 -39.42 1.63
CA ILE A 258 3.95 -38.30 0.88
C ILE A 258 4.84 -37.91 -0.31
N ASN A 259 6.16 -38.06 -0.18
CA ASN A 259 7.11 -37.82 -1.26
C ASN A 259 6.97 -38.85 -2.40
N GLU A 260 6.80 -40.13 -2.11
CA GLU A 260 6.57 -41.16 -3.13
C GLU A 260 5.24 -40.94 -3.86
N ILE A 261 4.19 -40.52 -3.14
CA ILE A 261 2.89 -40.16 -3.74
C ILE A 261 3.03 -38.93 -4.64
N ILE A 262 3.80 -37.92 -4.22
CA ILE A 262 4.07 -36.71 -5.01
C ILE A 262 4.84 -37.07 -6.29
N GLU A 263 5.83 -37.95 -6.22
CA GLU A 263 6.59 -38.37 -7.40
C GLU A 263 5.72 -39.17 -8.38
N ILE A 264 4.85 -40.06 -7.89
CA ILE A 264 3.87 -40.77 -8.73
C ILE A 264 2.89 -39.78 -9.39
N LEU A 265 2.38 -38.80 -8.63
CA LEU A 265 1.47 -37.78 -9.16
C LEU A 265 2.14 -36.86 -10.18
N LYS A 266 3.41 -36.49 -9.97
CA LYS A 266 4.20 -35.72 -10.96
C LYS A 266 4.38 -36.50 -12.25
N ALA A 267 4.77 -37.78 -12.16
CA ALA A 267 4.90 -38.66 -13.32
C ALA A 267 3.57 -38.77 -14.09
N GLN A 268 2.45 -38.96 -13.37
CA GLN A 268 1.12 -39.03 -13.97
C GLN A 268 0.67 -37.71 -14.61
N VAL A 269 1.03 -36.56 -14.04
CA VAL A 269 0.73 -35.24 -14.63
C VAL A 269 1.53 -35.01 -15.91
N ILE A 270 2.80 -35.40 -15.93
CA ILE A 270 3.66 -35.30 -17.13
C ILE A 270 3.08 -36.19 -18.25
N GLU A 271 2.75 -37.44 -17.95
CA GLU A 271 2.14 -38.37 -18.93
C GLU A 271 0.80 -37.81 -19.46
N ASN A 272 -0.03 -37.23 -18.59
CA ASN A 272 -1.27 -36.57 -19.00
C ASN A 272 -1.05 -35.33 -19.88
N GLN A 273 0.04 -34.58 -19.67
CA GLN A 273 0.40 -33.46 -20.54
C GLN A 273 0.86 -33.94 -21.91
N GLU A 274 1.59 -35.05 -21.98
CA GLU A 274 2.01 -35.67 -23.25
C GLU A 274 0.82 -36.22 -24.03
N LEU A 275 -0.11 -36.91 -23.36
CA LEU A 275 -1.37 -37.37 -23.95
C LEU A 275 -2.17 -36.20 -24.53
N ARG A 276 -2.28 -35.07 -23.80
CA ARG A 276 -2.95 -33.86 -24.31
C ARG A 276 -2.28 -33.30 -25.57
N LYS A 277 -0.95 -33.27 -25.63
CA LYS A 277 -0.22 -32.82 -26.82
C LYS A 277 -0.52 -33.72 -28.01
N LEU A 278 -0.49 -35.04 -27.82
CA LEU A 278 -0.76 -36.01 -28.88
C LEU A 278 -2.19 -35.92 -29.41
N MET A 279 -3.17 -35.67 -28.53
CA MET A 279 -4.56 -35.42 -28.92
C MET A 279 -4.73 -34.15 -29.76
N ILE A 280 -4.03 -33.07 -29.40
CA ILE A 280 -4.04 -31.81 -30.18
C ILE A 280 -3.41 -32.03 -31.56
N GLU A 281 -2.30 -32.78 -31.63
CA GLU A 281 -1.62 -33.13 -32.87
C GLU A 281 -2.55 -33.93 -33.81
N GLN A 282 -3.24 -34.96 -33.28
CA GLN A 282 -4.23 -35.72 -34.04
C GLN A 282 -5.38 -34.85 -34.55
N TYR A 283 -5.91 -33.97 -33.70
CA TYR A 283 -6.99 -33.06 -34.10
C TYR A 283 -6.55 -32.16 -35.25
N LYS A 284 -5.31 -31.65 -35.19
CA LYS A 284 -4.73 -30.82 -36.26
C LYS A 284 -4.60 -31.61 -37.58
N GLN A 285 -4.12 -32.85 -37.52
CA GLN A 285 -4.05 -33.71 -38.72
C GLN A 285 -5.42 -34.01 -39.32
N ILE A 286 -6.45 -34.24 -38.51
CA ILE A 286 -7.83 -34.43 -38.97
C ILE A 286 -8.34 -33.16 -39.68
N MET A 287 -8.11 -31.98 -39.10
CA MET A 287 -8.49 -30.70 -39.72
C MET A 287 -7.74 -30.43 -41.05
N ASP A 288 -6.46 -30.76 -41.10
CA ASP A 288 -5.63 -30.61 -42.30
C ASP A 288 -6.02 -31.59 -43.42
N THR A 289 -6.42 -32.81 -43.06
CA THR A 289 -6.93 -33.80 -44.04
C THR A 289 -8.32 -33.45 -44.54
N ALA A 290 -9.24 -33.00 -43.66
CA ALA A 290 -10.57 -32.52 -44.04
C ALA A 290 -10.52 -31.30 -44.98
N SER A 291 -9.51 -30.45 -44.81
CA SER A 291 -9.27 -29.30 -45.69
C SER A 291 -8.69 -29.68 -47.06
N LYS A 292 -8.10 -30.87 -47.18
CA LYS A 292 -7.51 -31.41 -48.42
C LYS A 292 -8.46 -32.34 -49.19
N SER A 293 -9.47 -32.90 -48.54
CA SER A 293 -10.50 -33.76 -49.15
C SER A 293 -11.78 -33.01 -49.59
N GLY A 294 -11.80 -31.68 -49.46
CA GLY A 294 -12.78 -30.81 -50.11
C GLY A 294 -12.36 -30.41 -51.53
N ILE A 295 -12.32 -31.40 -52.44
CA ILE A 295 -12.32 -31.24 -53.91
C ILE A 295 -13.34 -32.24 -54.46
#